data_AF-M3ANK0-F1
#
_entry.id   AF-M3ANK0-F1
#
_cell.length_a   1.000
_cell.length_b   1.000
_cell.length_c   1.000
_cell.angle_alpha   90.00
_cell.angle_beta   90.00
_cell.angle_gamma   90.00
#
_symmetry.space_group_name_H-M   'P 1'
#
loop_
_entity.id
_entity.type
_entity.pdbx_description
1 polymer ?
#
loop_
_entity_poly.entity_id
_entity_poly.type
_entity_poly.pdbx_seq_one_letter_code
_entity_poly.pdbx_strand_id
1 'polypeptide(L)'
;YDLLILVDDTTSMTSFLRSLNTSLPQIISISALTGYFDRVGLLAYRDYCHGDRILEWSGWATPANDEVEPDLVQMASKLDALRGHDWPEAVKTGLAKAYEVMRTDATTLILYYADAPPHMARDEGRGSVNYGNEQTALRKPQSFGGYGPRFADWASAARVRR
;
A
#
# COMPACT_ATOMS: atom_id res chain seq x y z
N TYR A 1 -14.76 -9.59 6.77
CA TYR A 1 -13.75 -9.27 5.73
C TYR A 1 -12.85 -8.18 6.30
N ASP A 2 -11.62 -8.04 5.82
CA ASP A 2 -10.78 -6.87 6.14
C ASP A 2 -10.73 -5.92 4.92
N LEU A 3 -10.63 -4.61 5.14
CA LEU A 3 -10.41 -3.61 4.09
C LEU A 3 -9.04 -2.97 4.24
N LEU A 4 -8.18 -3.11 3.24
CA LEU A 4 -6.90 -2.41 3.17
C LEU A 4 -6.91 -1.39 2.05
N ILE A 5 -6.67 -0.13 2.37
CA ILE A 5 -6.43 0.91 1.37
C ILE A 5 -4.93 0.98 1.14
N LEU A 6 -4.48 0.50 -0.01
CA LEU A 6 -3.09 0.58 -0.45
C LEU A 6 -2.95 1.83 -1.33
N VAL A 7 -2.25 2.83 -0.84
CA VAL A 7 -2.18 4.15 -1.48
C VAL A 7 -0.78 4.49 -1.98
N ASP A 8 -0.75 5.06 -3.17
CA ASP A 8 0.41 5.73 -3.74
C ASP A 8 0.56 7.14 -3.13
N ASP A 9 1.66 7.39 -2.43
CA ASP A 9 1.95 8.67 -1.77
C ASP A 9 3.03 9.48 -2.52
N THR A 10 2.81 9.66 -3.82
CA THR A 10 3.64 10.48 -4.71
C THR A 10 2.94 11.77 -5.12
N THR A 11 3.70 12.80 -5.53
CA THR A 11 3.18 14.16 -5.78
C THR A 11 1.97 14.21 -6.73
N SER A 12 1.87 13.33 -7.74
CA SER A 12 0.71 13.28 -8.64
C SER A 12 -0.60 12.97 -7.91
N MET A 13 -0.51 12.25 -6.78
CA MET A 13 -1.65 11.86 -5.96
C MET A 13 -2.14 12.94 -4.99
N THR A 14 -1.52 14.12 -4.91
CA THR A 14 -1.84 15.17 -3.92
C THR A 14 -3.35 15.47 -3.79
N SER A 15 -4.05 15.70 -4.90
CA SER A 15 -5.49 16.00 -4.88
C SER A 15 -6.31 14.78 -4.42
N PHE A 16 -5.91 13.58 -4.83
CA PHE A 16 -6.55 12.32 -4.49
C PHE A 16 -6.40 11.98 -3.01
N LEU A 17 -5.22 12.25 -2.42
CA LEU A 17 -4.97 12.10 -0.98
C LEU A 17 -5.79 13.10 -0.14
N ARG A 18 -5.92 14.34 -0.61
CA ARG A 18 -6.83 15.31 0.04
C ARG A 18 -8.28 14.83 0.03
N SER A 19 -8.73 14.23 -1.07
CA SER A 19 -10.06 13.60 -1.13
C SER A 19 -10.16 12.39 -0.21
N LEU A 20 -9.11 11.57 -0.11
CA LEU A 20 -9.07 10.43 0.79
C LEU A 20 -9.27 10.86 2.26
N ASN A 21 -8.70 11.98 2.69
CA ASN A 21 -8.95 12.55 4.03
C ASN A 21 -10.43 12.84 4.32
N THR A 22 -11.24 13.08 3.29
CA THR A 22 -12.69 13.30 3.45
C THR A 22 -13.46 11.99 3.37
N SER A 23 -13.09 11.09 2.46
CA SER A 23 -13.81 9.83 2.24
C SER A 23 -13.48 8.75 3.27
N LEU A 24 -12.27 8.73 3.83
CA LEU A 24 -11.83 7.71 4.78
C LEU A 24 -12.67 7.69 6.07
N PRO A 25 -12.96 8.83 6.74
CA PRO A 25 -13.90 8.84 7.86
C PRO A 25 -15.26 8.24 7.50
N GLN A 26 -15.78 8.55 6.30
CA GLN A 26 -17.06 8.03 5.83
C GLN A 26 -17.03 6.52 5.61
N ILE A 27 -15.94 5.99 5.02
CA ILE A 27 -15.72 4.55 4.86
C ILE A 27 -15.70 3.86 6.22
N ILE A 28 -15.00 4.42 7.20
CA ILE A 28 -14.94 3.88 8.57
C ILE A 28 -16.34 3.88 9.20
N SER A 29 -17.06 5.01 9.13
CA SER A 29 -18.42 5.11 9.67
C SER A 29 -19.39 4.10 9.04
N ILE A 30 -19.35 3.94 7.71
CA ILE A 30 -20.19 2.95 7.02
C ILE A 30 -19.79 1.53 7.42
N SER A 31 -18.50 1.25 7.56
CA SER A 31 -18.00 -0.06 7.99
C SER A 31 -18.48 -0.41 9.39
N ALA A 32 -18.45 0.55 10.32
CA ALA A 32 -18.96 0.42 11.68
C ALA A 32 -20.48 0.15 11.71
N LEU A 33 -21.24 0.88 10.89
CA LEU A 33 -22.70 0.74 10.84
C LEU A 33 -23.17 -0.57 10.21
N THR A 34 -22.45 -1.05 9.19
CA THR A 34 -22.86 -2.22 8.41
C THR A 34 -22.24 -3.52 8.91
N GLY A 35 -21.12 -3.46 9.63
CA GLY A 35 -20.36 -4.62 10.06
C GLY A 35 -19.73 -5.41 8.91
N TYR A 36 -19.63 -4.85 7.70
CA TYR A 36 -19.06 -5.57 6.55
C TYR A 36 -17.56 -5.81 6.68
N PHE A 37 -16.86 -4.88 7.32
CA PHE A 37 -15.43 -4.98 7.56
C PHE A 37 -15.14 -5.10 9.05
N ASP A 38 -14.45 -6.17 9.41
CA ASP A 38 -13.98 -6.41 10.78
C ASP A 38 -12.87 -5.41 11.10
N ARG A 39 -12.00 -5.13 10.12
CA ARG A 39 -10.87 -4.22 10.26
C ARG A 39 -10.65 -3.39 9.00
N VAL A 40 -10.21 -2.15 9.19
CA VAL A 40 -9.79 -1.22 8.15
C VAL A 40 -8.34 -0.82 8.38
N GLY A 41 -7.54 -0.76 7.33
CA GLY A 41 -6.14 -0.34 7.37
C GLY A 41 -5.78 0.60 6.23
N LEU A 42 -4.76 1.42 6.44
CA LEU A 42 -4.18 2.31 5.45
C LEU A 42 -2.67 2.03 5.33
N LEU A 43 -2.23 1.65 4.13
CA LEU A 43 -0.84 1.39 3.80
C LEU A 43 -0.42 2.32 2.67
N ALA A 44 0.46 3.26 2.94
CA ALA A 44 1.07 4.09 1.91
C ALA A 44 2.38 3.47 1.45
N TYR A 45 2.61 3.48 0.14
CA TYR A 45 3.92 3.19 -0.45
C TYR A 45 4.41 4.38 -1.26
N ARG A 46 5.73 4.47 -1.39
CA ARG A 46 6.44 5.51 -2.14
C ARG A 46 7.56 4.89 -2.94
N ASP A 47 8.15 5.68 -3.81
CA ASP A 47 9.30 5.27 -4.59
C ASP A 47 10.61 5.14 -3.78
N TYR A 48 11.54 4.35 -4.30
CA TYR A 48 12.85 4.07 -3.71
C TYR A 48 13.81 5.27 -3.71
N CYS A 49 13.48 6.36 -4.39
CA CYS A 49 14.20 7.62 -4.27
C CYS A 49 14.02 8.31 -2.90
N HIS A 50 13.07 7.85 -2.08
CA HIS A 50 12.78 8.38 -0.75
C HIS A 50 13.52 7.67 0.40
N GLY A 51 14.53 6.85 0.10
CA GLY A 51 15.40 6.23 1.10
C GLY A 51 14.63 5.27 2.01
N ASP A 52 14.60 5.55 3.32
CA ASP A 52 13.96 4.66 4.30
C ASP A 52 12.43 4.84 4.40
N ARG A 53 11.86 5.89 3.79
CA ARG A 53 10.43 6.23 3.88
C ARG A 53 9.57 5.59 2.78
N ILE A 54 9.87 4.34 2.43
CA ILE A 54 9.18 3.62 1.34
C ILE A 54 7.76 3.23 1.73
N LEU A 55 7.54 2.89 3.01
CA LEU A 55 6.27 2.40 3.50
C LEU A 55 5.84 3.16 4.75
N GLU A 56 4.55 3.42 4.85
CA GLU A 56 3.92 3.93 6.06
C GLU A 56 2.65 3.12 6.30
N TRP A 57 2.53 2.54 7.49
CA TRP A 57 1.47 1.58 7.82
C TRP A 57 0.72 2.05 9.05
N SER A 58 -0.61 2.17 8.96
CA SER A 58 -1.44 2.61 10.08
C SER A 58 -1.54 1.57 11.18
N GLY A 59 -1.44 0.28 10.85
CA GLY A 59 -2.04 -0.76 11.66
C GLY A 59 -3.49 -1.03 11.25
N TRP A 60 -4.10 -2.04 11.87
CA TRP A 60 -5.50 -2.37 11.66
C TRP A 60 -6.36 -1.69 12.72
N ALA A 61 -7.41 -1.00 12.30
CA ALA A 61 -8.45 -0.43 13.16
C ALA A 61 -9.74 -1.26 13.02
N THR A 62 -10.45 -1.51 14.11
CA THR A 62 -11.76 -2.17 14.23
C THR A 62 -12.85 -1.09 14.28
N PRO A 63 -13.61 -0.87 13.20
CA PRO A 63 -14.53 0.28 13.10
C PRO A 63 -15.58 0.40 14.21
N ALA A 64 -15.94 -0.70 14.88
CA ALA A 64 -17.00 -0.78 15.88
C ALA A 64 -16.51 -0.72 17.34
N ASN A 65 -15.20 -0.58 17.58
CA ASN A 65 -14.63 -0.68 18.93
C ASN A 65 -14.10 0.69 19.41
N ASP A 66 -14.44 1.07 20.65
CA ASP A 66 -14.00 2.33 21.29
C ASP A 66 -12.61 2.23 21.94
N GLU A 67 -11.82 1.19 21.59
CA GLU A 67 -10.46 1.01 22.12
C GLU A 67 -9.47 2.00 21.48
N VAL A 68 -8.25 2.07 22.04
CA VAL A 68 -7.16 2.91 21.48
C VAL A 68 -6.69 2.29 20.17
N GLU A 69 -7.37 2.65 19.10
CA GLU A 69 -7.09 2.18 17.75
C GLU A 69 -6.11 3.12 17.03
N PRO A 70 -5.36 2.62 16.03
CA PRO A 70 -4.59 3.50 15.18
C PRO A 70 -5.49 4.51 14.48
N ASP A 71 -5.15 5.79 14.62
CA ASP A 71 -5.89 6.88 14.00
C ASP A 71 -5.57 6.95 12.50
N LEU A 72 -6.35 6.20 11.73
CA LEU A 72 -6.31 6.15 10.27
C LEU A 72 -6.45 7.56 9.65
N VAL A 73 -7.29 8.40 10.25
CA VAL A 73 -7.55 9.77 9.75
C VAL A 73 -6.33 10.64 10.00
N GLN A 74 -5.69 10.51 11.16
CA GLN A 74 -4.46 11.22 11.45
C GLN A 74 -3.32 10.78 10.51
N MET A 75 -3.16 9.48 10.24
CA MET A 75 -2.15 9.04 9.28
C MET A 75 -2.44 9.59 7.87
N ALA A 76 -3.68 9.48 7.40
CA ALA A 76 -4.07 10.03 6.09
C ALA A 76 -3.80 11.54 6.00
N SER A 77 -4.01 12.28 7.10
CA SER A 77 -3.75 13.72 7.16
C SER A 77 -2.27 14.10 7.07
N LYS A 78 -1.37 13.14 7.38
CA LYS A 78 0.09 13.30 7.34
C LYS A 78 0.71 12.84 6.01
N LEU A 79 -0.07 12.24 5.12
CA LEU A 79 0.40 11.90 3.78
C LEU A 79 0.64 13.20 3.01
N ASP A 80 1.92 13.45 2.75
CA ASP A 80 2.41 14.64 2.05
C ASP A 80 3.13 14.16 0.80
N ALA A 81 2.32 13.94 -0.24
CA ALA A 81 2.66 13.47 -1.57
C ALA A 81 4.09 13.86 -2.02
N LEU A 82 5.05 12.95 -1.87
CA LEU A 82 6.46 13.27 -2.12
C LEU A 82 6.79 13.21 -3.61
N ARG A 83 7.72 14.05 -4.08
CA ARG A 83 8.11 14.05 -5.50
C ARG A 83 8.84 12.76 -5.85
N GLY A 84 8.20 11.91 -6.66
CA GLY A 84 8.85 10.78 -7.33
C GLY A 84 9.90 11.23 -8.35
N HIS A 85 10.81 10.33 -8.71
CA HIS A 85 11.87 10.60 -9.69
C HIS A 85 11.49 10.14 -11.09
N ASP A 86 10.86 8.97 -11.21
CA ASP A 86 10.28 8.43 -12.44
C ASP A 86 8.76 8.26 -12.33
N TRP A 87 8.14 7.79 -13.41
CA TRP A 87 6.69 7.62 -13.47
C TRP A 87 6.18 6.29 -12.90
N PRO A 88 6.87 5.14 -13.08
CA PRO A 88 6.48 3.91 -12.40
C PRO A 88 6.81 3.96 -10.90
N GLU A 89 6.07 3.21 -10.09
CA GLU A 89 6.12 3.30 -8.64
C GLU A 89 6.25 1.92 -7.95
N ALA A 90 6.61 1.93 -6.67
CA ALA A 90 6.99 0.75 -5.88
C ALA A 90 5.81 -0.09 -5.33
N VAL A 91 4.77 -0.30 -6.14
CA VAL A 91 3.56 -1.03 -5.72
C VAL A 91 3.85 -2.48 -5.30
N LYS A 92 4.88 -3.14 -5.85
CA LYS A 92 5.20 -4.54 -5.46
C LYS A 92 5.66 -4.59 -4.02
N THR A 93 6.43 -3.59 -3.58
CA THR A 93 6.80 -3.42 -2.17
C THR A 93 5.57 -3.15 -1.29
N GLY A 94 4.66 -2.28 -1.75
CA GLY A 94 3.38 -2.06 -1.08
C GLY A 94 2.57 -3.35 -0.89
N LEU A 95 2.44 -4.16 -1.94
CA LEU A 95 1.70 -5.43 -1.90
C LEU A 95 2.40 -6.51 -1.09
N ALA A 96 3.73 -6.57 -1.09
CA ALA A 96 4.48 -7.46 -0.21
C ALA A 96 4.21 -7.14 1.26
N LYS A 97 4.21 -5.85 1.62
CA LYS A 97 3.87 -5.41 2.97
C LYS A 97 2.40 -5.68 3.30
N ALA A 98 1.49 -5.43 2.37
CA ALA A 98 0.07 -5.76 2.53
C ALA A 98 -0.11 -7.24 2.88
N TYR A 99 0.51 -8.13 2.10
CA TYR A 99 0.42 -9.57 2.31
C TYR A 99 1.04 -10.02 3.65
N GLU A 100 2.12 -9.38 4.09
CA GLU A 100 2.73 -9.65 5.40
C GLU A 100 1.78 -9.34 6.56
N VAL A 101 0.98 -8.27 6.47
CA VAL A 101 0.11 -7.83 7.58
C VAL A 101 -1.32 -8.40 7.51
N MET A 102 -1.64 -9.13 6.44
CA MET A 102 -2.90 -9.87 6.30
C MET A 102 -2.93 -11.08 7.24
N ARG A 103 -4.11 -11.38 7.79
CA ARG A 103 -4.34 -12.60 8.56
C ARG A 103 -4.82 -13.73 7.64
N THR A 104 -4.44 -14.96 7.94
CA THR A 104 -4.74 -16.13 7.08
C THR A 104 -6.17 -16.65 7.22
N ASP A 105 -6.87 -16.28 8.28
CA ASP A 105 -8.23 -16.69 8.64
C ASP A 105 -9.32 -15.75 8.08
N ALA A 106 -8.94 -14.68 7.37
CA ALA A 106 -9.89 -13.74 6.77
C ALA A 106 -9.55 -13.40 5.33
N THR A 107 -10.57 -13.00 4.58
CA THR A 107 -10.39 -12.42 3.25
C THR A 107 -10.21 -10.90 3.38
N THR A 108 -9.14 -10.39 2.80
CA THR A 108 -8.86 -8.94 2.72
C THR A 108 -9.19 -8.41 1.33
N LEU A 109 -10.04 -7.39 1.28
CA LEU A 109 -10.25 -6.56 0.10
C LEU A 109 -9.18 -5.48 0.09
N ILE A 110 -8.35 -5.44 -0.96
CA ILE A 110 -7.37 -4.36 -1.15
C ILE A 110 -7.96 -3.35 -2.14
N LEU A 111 -8.20 -2.12 -1.69
CA LEU A 111 -8.47 -0.99 -2.57
C LEU A 111 -7.12 -0.37 -2.95
N TYR A 112 -6.68 -0.64 -4.17
CA TYR A 112 -5.47 -0.03 -4.73
C TYR A 112 -5.80 1.37 -5.25
N TYR A 113 -5.21 2.40 -4.64
CA TYR A 113 -5.49 3.81 -4.90
C TYR A 113 -4.21 4.51 -5.39
N ALA A 114 -4.02 4.53 -6.72
CA ALA A 114 -2.80 4.99 -7.38
C ALA A 114 -3.09 5.49 -8.81
N ASP A 115 -2.18 6.29 -9.37
CA ASP A 115 -2.23 6.78 -10.76
C ASP A 115 -1.01 6.39 -11.62
N ALA A 116 -0.10 5.58 -11.06
CA ALA A 116 1.12 5.12 -11.70
C ALA A 116 1.16 3.58 -11.90
N PRO A 117 1.87 3.10 -12.94
CA PRO A 117 2.12 1.67 -13.14
C PRO A 117 3.23 1.16 -12.19
N PRO A 118 3.34 -0.17 -12.00
CA PRO A 118 4.48 -0.77 -11.29
C PRO A 118 5.80 -0.55 -12.02
N HIS A 119 6.93 -0.55 -11.29
CA HIS A 119 8.23 -0.78 -11.93
C HIS A 119 8.31 -2.16 -12.60
N MET A 120 8.81 -2.20 -13.82
CA MET A 120 9.00 -3.40 -14.64
C MET A 120 10.45 -3.51 -15.11
N ALA A 121 10.88 -4.72 -15.52
CA ALA A 121 12.25 -4.93 -16.02
C ALA A 121 12.62 -4.04 -17.21
N ARG A 122 11.64 -3.61 -18.02
CA ARG A 122 11.85 -2.69 -19.15
C ARG A 122 12.24 -1.26 -18.74
N ASP A 123 12.06 -0.93 -17.47
CA ASP A 123 12.38 0.38 -16.89
C ASP A 123 13.84 0.42 -16.43
N GLU A 124 14.49 -0.75 -16.30
CA GLU A 124 15.92 -0.88 -16.02
C GLU A 124 16.77 -0.23 -17.12
N GLY A 125 17.73 0.61 -16.73
CA GLY A 125 18.65 1.27 -17.66
C GLY A 125 18.09 2.50 -18.39
N ARG A 126 16.83 2.90 -18.14
CA ARG A 126 16.25 4.16 -18.66
C ARG A 126 16.49 5.38 -17.76
N GLY A 127 17.48 5.31 -16.88
CA GLY A 127 17.82 6.37 -15.93
C GLY A 127 17.13 6.25 -14.57
N SER A 128 16.21 5.30 -14.37
CA SER A 128 15.63 4.99 -13.06
C SER A 128 16.41 3.87 -12.37
N VAL A 129 16.85 4.12 -11.14
CA VAL A 129 17.47 3.12 -10.24
C VAL A 129 16.42 2.40 -9.39
N ASN A 130 15.17 2.84 -9.43
CA ASN A 130 14.12 2.43 -8.51
C ASN A 130 13.67 0.98 -8.71
N TYR A 131 13.58 0.52 -9.97
CA TYR A 131 13.35 -0.90 -10.27
C TYR A 131 14.41 -1.81 -9.61
N GLY A 132 15.70 -1.46 -9.74
CA GLY A 132 16.79 -2.25 -9.18
C GLY A 132 16.79 -2.24 -7.66
N ASN A 133 16.49 -1.09 -7.05
CA ASN A 133 16.36 -0.95 -5.59
C ASN A 133 15.19 -1.78 -5.05
N GLU A 134 14.04 -1.73 -5.72
CA GLU A 134 12.86 -2.52 -5.39
C GLU A 134 13.15 -4.02 -5.50
N GLN A 135 13.78 -4.47 -6.59
CA GLN A 135 14.19 -5.87 -6.74
C GLN A 135 15.16 -6.30 -5.63
N THR A 136 16.12 -5.45 -5.27
CA THR A 136 17.08 -5.71 -4.20
C THR A 136 16.38 -5.86 -2.84
N ALA A 137 15.37 -5.04 -2.57
CA ALA A 137 14.60 -5.13 -1.33
C ALA A 137 13.71 -6.38 -1.29
N LEU A 138 12.99 -6.67 -2.38
CA LEU A 138 12.05 -7.80 -2.46
C LEU A 138 12.75 -9.15 -2.47
N ARG A 139 13.92 -9.29 -3.10
CA ARG A 139 14.61 -10.59 -3.21
C ARG A 139 15.30 -11.06 -1.93
N LYS A 140 15.36 -10.24 -0.88
CA LYS A 140 15.91 -10.66 0.42
C LYS A 140 15.03 -11.77 1.00
N PRO A 141 15.57 -12.95 1.36
CA PRO A 141 14.75 -14.09 1.79
C PRO A 141 13.83 -13.84 2.99
N GLN A 142 14.18 -12.87 3.85
CA GLN A 142 13.43 -12.54 5.06
C GLN A 142 12.62 -11.23 4.95
N SER A 143 12.60 -10.56 3.78
CA SER A 143 11.82 -9.34 3.64
C SER A 143 10.31 -9.62 3.65
N PHE A 144 9.55 -8.73 4.28
CA PHE A 144 8.08 -8.81 4.37
C PHE A 144 7.60 -10.16 4.91
N GLY A 145 8.07 -10.57 6.08
CA GLY A 145 7.72 -11.86 6.68
C GLY A 145 8.16 -13.08 5.85
N GLY A 146 9.15 -12.91 4.97
CA GLY A 146 9.60 -13.94 4.02
C GLY A 146 8.78 -14.02 2.72
N TYR A 147 7.83 -13.10 2.52
CA TYR A 147 7.00 -13.06 1.32
C TYR A 147 7.57 -12.20 0.21
N GLY A 148 8.53 -11.32 0.49
CA GLY A 148 9.12 -10.39 -0.49
C GLY A 148 9.44 -11.01 -1.85
N PRO A 149 10.14 -12.16 -1.91
CA PRO A 149 10.51 -12.77 -3.19
C PRO A 149 9.32 -13.13 -4.10
N ARG A 150 8.12 -13.34 -3.53
CA ARG A 150 6.89 -13.64 -4.29
C ARG A 150 6.36 -12.43 -5.06
N PHE A 151 6.70 -11.22 -4.62
CA PHE A 151 6.26 -9.97 -5.22
C PHE A 151 7.29 -9.38 -6.20
N ALA A 152 8.54 -9.89 -6.18
CA ALA A 152 9.56 -9.51 -7.16
C ALA A 152 9.12 -9.78 -8.61
N ASP A 153 8.36 -10.85 -8.82
CA ASP A 153 7.62 -11.18 -10.04
C ASP A 153 6.14 -11.46 -9.71
N TRP A 154 5.45 -10.43 -9.25
CA TRP A 154 4.04 -10.50 -8.86
C TRP A 154 3.09 -10.97 -9.98
N ALA A 155 3.43 -10.73 -11.25
CA ALA A 155 2.61 -11.13 -12.39
C ALA A 155 2.62 -12.65 -12.57
N SER A 156 3.75 -13.30 -12.34
CA SER A 156 3.84 -14.76 -12.32
C SER A 156 3.06 -15.39 -11.16
N ALA A 157 2.92 -14.65 -10.05
CA ALA A 157 2.20 -15.09 -8.86
C ALA A 157 0.68 -14.86 -8.95
N ALA A 158 0.21 -14.01 -9.88
CA ALA A 158 -1.20 -13.72 -10.07
C ALA A 158 -1.87 -14.80 -10.94
N ARG A 159 -3.02 -15.31 -10.49
CA ARG A 159 -3.96 -16.02 -11.38
C ARG A 159 -4.63 -14.99 -12.29
N VAL A 160 -4.00 -14.72 -13.43
CA VAL A 160 -4.61 -13.91 -14.49
C VAL A 160 -5.80 -14.71 -15.02
N ARG A 161 -7.03 -14.22 -14.82
CA ARG A 161 -8.20 -14.80 -15.49
C ARG A 161 -8.05 -14.51 -16.98
N ARG A 162 -7.90 -15.59 -17.75
CA ARG A 162 -8.02 -15.57 -19.22
C ARG A 162 -9.47 -15.49 -19.62
#